data_AF-A0A0R1QNQ3-F1
#
_entry.id   AF-A0A0R1QNQ3-F1
#
_cell.length_a   1.000
_cell.length_b   1.000
_cell.length_c   1.000
_cell.angle_alpha   90.00
_cell.angle_beta   90.00
_cell.angle_gamma   90.00
#
_symmetry.space_group_name_H-M   'P 1'
#
loop_
_entity.id
_entity.type
_entity.pdbx_description
1 polymer ?
#
loop_
_entity_poly.entity_id
_entity_poly.type
_entity_poly.pdbx_seq_one_letter_code
_entity_poly.pdbx_strand_id
1 'polypeptide(L)'
;MKLKIWSLKIMLGLAGLVIGVFALMLFWRLPRGLTVAYHQAGTAWLMTIGIYVAVVCFFGAIVFAWHLLKRVKTDTAFSWLAVRNLRQLKWATTGMFIGLIGIMPEFYVITQFEDAPGLCLIGSGIVALPLMVTIFLAILQALWTKALNYKVENDLTI
;
A
#
# COMPACT_ATOMS: atom_id res chain seq x y z
N MET A 1 21.88 15.96 3.66
CA MET A 1 21.05 14.84 3.15
C MET A 1 21.00 13.61 4.07
N LYS A 2 22.13 13.01 4.48
CA LYS A 2 22.20 11.71 5.21
C LYS A 2 21.13 11.49 6.31
N LEU A 3 20.90 12.46 7.20
CA LEU A 3 19.88 12.43 8.25
C LEU A 3 18.44 12.21 7.74
N LYS A 4 18.03 12.89 6.65
CA LYS A 4 16.66 12.78 6.07
C LYS A 4 16.35 11.37 5.54
N ILE A 5 17.37 10.60 5.13
CA ILE A 5 17.20 9.21 4.68
C ILE A 5 17.06 8.27 5.88
N TRP A 6 17.66 8.62 7.03
CA TRP A 6 17.62 7.79 8.23
C TRP A 6 16.26 7.88 8.94
N SER A 7 15.68 9.08 9.04
CA SER A 7 14.32 9.26 9.58
C SER A 7 13.25 8.52 8.75
N LEU A 8 13.33 8.59 7.42
CA LEU A 8 12.42 7.84 6.53
C LEU A 8 12.48 6.31 6.74
N LYS A 9 13.66 5.77 7.06
CA LYS A 9 13.83 4.35 7.39
C LYS A 9 13.23 3.98 8.74
N ILE A 10 13.34 4.85 9.74
CA ILE A 10 12.69 4.67 11.04
C ILE A 10 11.17 4.72 10.87
N MET A 11 10.64 5.68 10.10
CA MET A 11 9.20 5.78 9.81
C MET A 11 8.65 4.53 9.11
N LEU A 12 9.37 4.00 8.10
CA LEU A 12 9.00 2.73 7.45
C LEU A 12 9.02 1.54 8.42
N GLY A 13 10.04 1.43 9.26
CA GLY A 13 10.14 0.37 10.27
C GLY A 13 9.04 0.45 11.33
N LEU A 14 8.76 1.66 11.83
CA LEU A 14 7.70 1.92 12.81
C LEU A 14 6.32 1.64 12.23
N ALA A 15 6.03 2.08 11.00
CA ALA A 15 4.76 1.78 10.33
C ALA A 15 4.59 0.26 10.09
N GLY A 16 5.66 -0.44 9.69
CA GLY A 16 5.68 -1.90 9.58
C GLY A 16 5.42 -2.61 10.92
N LEU A 17 6.02 -2.13 12.01
CA LEU A 17 5.79 -2.68 13.35
C LEU A 17 4.37 -2.43 13.85
N VAL A 18 3.84 -1.21 13.70
CA VAL A 18 2.48 -0.85 14.11
C VAL A 18 1.45 -1.68 13.34
N ILE A 19 1.55 -1.73 12.01
CA ILE A 19 0.62 -2.52 11.17
C ILE A 19 0.79 -4.02 11.42
N GLY A 20 2.01 -4.51 11.67
CA GLY A 20 2.26 -5.89 12.08
C GLY A 20 1.59 -6.25 13.41
N VAL A 21 1.68 -5.40 14.43
CA VAL A 21 1.03 -5.62 15.74
C VAL A 21 -0.49 -5.59 15.61
N PHE A 22 -1.08 -4.62 14.90
CA PHE A 22 -2.52 -4.61 14.64
C PHE A 22 -2.98 -5.84 13.84
N ALA A 23 -2.22 -6.27 12.83
CA ALA A 23 -2.46 -7.47 12.04
C ALA A 23 -2.19 -8.79 12.77
N LEU A 24 -1.69 -8.76 14.02
CA LEU A 24 -1.65 -9.92 14.91
C LEU A 24 -2.77 -9.85 15.96
N MET A 25 -3.05 -8.67 16.51
CA MET A 25 -4.03 -8.49 17.59
C MET A 25 -5.49 -8.56 17.13
N LEU A 26 -5.85 -7.88 16.03
CA LEU A 26 -7.23 -7.82 15.55
C LEU A 26 -7.64 -9.11 14.81
N PHE A 27 -6.70 -9.67 14.06
CA PHE A 27 -6.86 -10.70 13.03
C PHE A 27 -7.70 -11.92 13.45
N TRP A 28 -7.38 -12.50 14.61
CA TRP A 28 -8.02 -13.73 15.08
C TRP A 28 -9.45 -13.51 15.62
N ARG A 29 -9.81 -12.25 15.93
CA ARG A 29 -11.10 -11.87 16.51
C ARG A 29 -12.05 -11.26 15.48
N LEU A 30 -11.53 -10.50 14.51
CA LEU A 30 -12.31 -9.67 13.58
C LEU A 30 -13.42 -10.42 12.81
N PRO A 31 -13.18 -11.52 12.06
CA PRO A 31 -14.25 -12.20 11.32
C PRO A 31 -15.34 -12.79 12.24
N ARG A 32 -14.96 -13.27 13.44
CA ARG A 32 -15.91 -13.82 14.41
C ARG A 32 -16.77 -12.73 15.08
N GLY A 33 -16.18 -11.60 15.44
CA GLY A 33 -16.93 -10.47 16.00
C GLY A 33 -17.97 -9.94 15.01
N LEU A 34 -17.56 -9.74 13.76
CA LEU A 34 -18.44 -9.31 12.68
C LEU A 34 -19.55 -10.33 12.39
N THR A 35 -19.22 -11.62 12.28
CA THR A 35 -20.22 -12.69 12.07
C THR A 35 -21.26 -12.74 13.18
N VAL A 36 -20.88 -12.52 14.45
CA VAL A 36 -21.80 -12.53 15.60
C VAL A 36 -22.67 -11.28 15.67
N ALA A 37 -22.15 -10.11 15.26
CA ALA A 37 -22.94 -8.88 15.20
C ALA A 37 -23.92 -8.89 14.02
N TYR A 38 -23.39 -9.00 12.80
CA TYR A 38 -24.14 -8.74 11.56
C TYR A 38 -24.67 -10.00 10.88
N HIS A 39 -24.46 -11.18 11.47
CA HIS A 39 -25.00 -12.48 11.04
C HIS A 39 -24.57 -12.94 9.63
N GLN A 40 -23.68 -12.20 8.94
CA GLN A 40 -23.16 -12.54 7.61
C GLN A 40 -21.69 -13.00 7.66
N ALA A 41 -21.49 -14.32 7.77
CA ALA A 41 -20.14 -14.91 7.80
C ALA A 41 -19.36 -14.65 6.50
N GLY A 42 -20.02 -14.70 5.33
CA GLY A 42 -19.35 -14.60 4.02
C GLY A 42 -18.63 -13.26 3.80
N THR A 43 -19.32 -12.16 4.10
CA THR A 43 -18.78 -10.80 3.96
C THR A 43 -17.71 -10.50 5.02
N ALA A 44 -17.91 -10.95 6.27
CA ALA A 44 -16.92 -10.82 7.34
C ALA A 44 -15.59 -11.54 7.05
N TRP A 45 -15.66 -12.76 6.48
CA TRP A 45 -14.47 -13.47 6.02
C TRP A 45 -13.83 -12.83 4.78
N LEU A 46 -14.63 -12.33 3.82
CA LEU A 46 -14.12 -11.64 2.63
C LEU A 46 -13.40 -10.34 2.99
N MET A 47 -13.96 -9.50 3.87
CA MET A 47 -13.30 -8.32 4.43
C MET A 47 -11.98 -8.69 5.11
N THR A 48 -11.99 -9.75 5.91
CA THR A 48 -10.77 -10.24 6.59
C THR A 48 -9.69 -10.63 5.58
N ILE A 49 -10.03 -11.42 4.56
CA ILE A 49 -9.09 -11.82 3.49
C ILE A 49 -8.57 -10.58 2.72
N GLY A 50 -9.42 -9.61 2.42
CA GLY A 50 -9.04 -8.34 1.79
C GLY A 50 -8.01 -7.55 2.59
N ILE A 51 -8.19 -7.47 3.92
CA ILE A 51 -7.22 -6.88 4.84
C ILE A 51 -5.90 -7.66 4.83
N TYR A 52 -5.93 -9.00 4.83
CA TYR A 52 -4.70 -9.81 4.75
C TYR A 52 -3.91 -9.57 3.45
N VAL A 53 -4.59 -9.48 2.30
CA VAL A 53 -3.95 -9.11 1.02
C VAL A 53 -3.31 -7.73 1.12
N ALA A 54 -4.02 -6.73 1.66
CA ALA A 54 -3.49 -5.38 1.80
C ALA A 54 -2.27 -5.31 2.76
N VAL A 55 -2.28 -6.05 3.87
CA VAL A 55 -1.15 -6.13 4.81
C VAL A 55 0.08 -6.78 4.18
N VAL A 56 -0.09 -7.91 3.46
CA VAL A 56 1.03 -8.56 2.75
C VAL A 56 1.62 -7.64 1.69
N CYS A 57 0.78 -6.95 0.91
CA CYS A 57 1.22 -5.95 -0.05
C CYS A 57 1.93 -4.76 0.61
N PHE A 58 1.49 -4.33 1.80
CA PHE A 58 2.15 -3.26 2.56
C PHE A 58 3.58 -3.63 3.00
N PHE A 59 3.81 -4.85 3.48
CA PHE A 59 5.16 -5.31 3.78
C PHE A 59 6.04 -5.41 2.51
N GLY A 60 5.48 -5.83 1.38
CA GLY A 60 6.16 -5.76 0.08
C GLY A 60 6.57 -4.32 -0.29
N ALA A 61 5.67 -3.35 -0.11
CA ALA A 61 5.94 -1.93 -0.35
C ALA A 61 7.07 -1.38 0.53
N ILE A 62 7.14 -1.76 1.82
CA ILE A 62 8.26 -1.39 2.71
C ILE A 62 9.59 -1.88 2.14
N VAL A 63 9.67 -3.13 1.67
CA VAL A 63 10.90 -3.69 1.10
C VAL A 63 11.33 -2.92 -0.15
N PHE A 64 10.42 -2.64 -1.09
CA PHE A 64 10.74 -1.87 -2.30
C PHE A 64 11.14 -0.41 -1.98
N ALA A 65 10.46 0.24 -1.03
CA ALA A 65 10.83 1.57 -0.55
C ALA A 65 12.21 1.59 0.13
N TRP A 66 12.55 0.58 0.93
CA TRP A 66 13.86 0.45 1.56
C TRP A 66 14.99 0.26 0.54
N HIS A 67 14.73 -0.49 -0.55
CA HIS A 67 15.67 -0.61 -1.66
C HIS A 67 15.87 0.72 -2.40
N LEU A 68 14.81 1.51 -2.64
CA LEU A 68 14.93 2.86 -3.19
C LEU A 68 15.77 3.78 -2.28
N LEU A 69 15.48 3.81 -0.98
CA LEU A 69 16.27 4.58 0.00
C LEU A 69 17.73 4.11 0.11
N LYS A 70 18.04 2.85 -0.20
CA LYS A 70 19.44 2.38 -0.35
C LYS A 70 20.09 2.95 -1.60
N ARG A 71 19.40 2.92 -2.75
CA ARG A 71 19.92 3.40 -4.05
C ARG A 71 20.19 4.90 -4.10
N VAL A 72 19.40 5.71 -3.38
CA VAL A 72 19.63 7.16 -3.20
C VAL A 72 20.90 7.47 -2.39
N LYS A 73 21.41 6.53 -1.57
CA LYS A 73 22.66 6.70 -0.80
C LYS A 73 23.91 6.23 -1.56
N THR A 74 23.75 5.64 -2.75
CA THR A 74 24.87 5.05 -3.53
C THR A 74 24.90 5.57 -4.96
N ASP A 75 24.35 6.77 -5.18
CA ASP A 75 24.23 7.56 -6.42
C ASP A 75 23.57 6.86 -7.64
N THR A 76 23.34 5.55 -7.56
CA THR A 76 22.52 4.72 -8.47
C THR A 76 21.01 5.05 -8.45
N ALA A 77 20.63 6.29 -8.08
CA ALA A 77 19.26 6.77 -8.08
C ALA A 77 18.70 6.83 -9.51
N PHE A 78 19.49 7.30 -10.47
CA PHE A 78 19.22 7.17 -11.90
C PHE A 78 19.75 5.82 -12.39
N SER A 79 18.94 4.77 -12.23
CA SER A 79 19.26 3.44 -12.76
C SER A 79 17.99 2.65 -13.11
N TRP A 80 18.12 1.71 -14.05
CA TRP A 80 17.03 0.78 -14.40
C TRP A 80 16.55 -0.04 -13.19
N LEU A 81 17.41 -0.26 -12.20
CA LEU A 81 17.04 -0.93 -10.96
C LEU A 81 16.16 -0.05 -10.05
N ALA A 82 16.37 1.27 -10.04
CA ALA A 82 15.47 2.20 -9.35
C ALA A 82 14.10 2.26 -10.03
N VAL A 83 14.05 2.31 -11.36
CA VAL A 83 12.81 2.22 -12.15
C VAL A 83 12.07 0.89 -11.90
N ARG A 84 12.80 -0.23 -11.81
CA ARG A 84 12.24 -1.54 -11.43
C ARG A 84 11.64 -1.51 -10.02
N ASN A 85 12.31 -0.91 -9.05
CA ASN A 85 11.80 -0.80 -7.67
C ASN A 85 10.58 0.12 -7.57
N LEU A 86 10.52 1.23 -8.32
CA LEU A 86 9.32 2.08 -8.43
C LEU A 86 8.14 1.30 -9.04
N ARG A 87 8.38 0.50 -10.10
CA ARG A 87 7.36 -0.37 -10.71
C ARG A 87 6.84 -1.41 -9.71
N GLN A 88 7.71 -2.02 -8.91
CA GLN A 88 7.33 -3.00 -7.89
C GLN A 88 6.56 -2.35 -6.72
N LEU A 89 6.99 -1.16 -6.26
CA LEU A 89 6.28 -0.38 -5.24
C LEU A 89 4.86 -0.01 -5.70
N LYS A 90 4.68 0.38 -6.96
CA LYS A 90 3.38 0.62 -7.57
C LYS A 90 2.50 -0.62 -7.59
N TRP A 91 3.02 -1.79 -8.00
CA TRP A 91 2.25 -3.03 -7.98
C TRP A 91 1.85 -3.45 -6.56
N ALA A 92 2.70 -3.19 -5.56
CA ALA A 92 2.34 -3.39 -4.16
C ALA A 92 1.16 -2.49 -3.73
N THR A 93 1.14 -1.21 -4.10
CA THR A 93 -0.02 -0.34 -3.78
C THR A 93 -1.28 -0.69 -4.59
N THR A 94 -1.13 -1.20 -5.82
CA THR A 94 -2.26 -1.79 -6.58
C THR A 94 -2.83 -3.01 -5.85
N GLY A 95 -1.98 -3.89 -5.30
CA GLY A 95 -2.41 -5.04 -4.50
C GLY A 95 -3.14 -4.63 -3.22
N MET A 96 -2.70 -3.55 -2.55
CA MET A 96 -3.43 -2.96 -1.42
C MET A 96 -4.83 -2.50 -1.85
N PHE A 97 -4.95 -1.77 -2.96
CA PHE A 97 -6.25 -1.31 -3.48
C PHE A 97 -7.20 -2.49 -3.77
N ILE A 98 -6.72 -3.54 -4.44
CA ILE A 98 -7.51 -4.75 -4.73
C ILE A 98 -7.94 -5.45 -3.42
N GLY A 99 -7.04 -5.54 -2.43
CA GLY A 99 -7.38 -6.09 -1.11
C GLY A 99 -8.46 -5.28 -0.39
N LEU A 100 -8.33 -3.95 -0.34
CA LEU A 100 -9.31 -3.09 0.33
C LEU A 100 -10.67 -3.03 -0.39
N ILE A 101 -10.75 -3.25 -1.71
CA ILE A 101 -12.05 -3.41 -2.41
C ILE A 101 -12.87 -4.55 -1.80
N GLY A 102 -12.23 -5.65 -1.38
CA GLY A 102 -12.88 -6.80 -0.74
C GLY A 102 -13.56 -6.48 0.60
N ILE A 103 -13.33 -5.30 1.17
CA ILE A 103 -13.94 -4.83 2.43
C ILE A 103 -15.34 -4.23 2.18
N MET A 104 -15.63 -3.79 0.95
CA MET A 104 -16.88 -3.10 0.61
C MET A 104 -18.17 -3.88 0.92
N PRO A 105 -18.29 -5.19 0.67
CA PRO A 105 -19.51 -5.93 0.96
C PRO A 105 -19.87 -5.92 2.45
N GLU A 106 -18.89 -6.01 3.34
CA GLU A 106 -19.12 -5.94 4.78
C GLU A 106 -19.49 -4.52 5.23
N PHE A 107 -18.83 -3.49 4.68
CA PHE A 107 -19.24 -2.11 4.93
C PHE A 107 -20.68 -1.83 4.49
N TYR A 108 -21.13 -2.40 3.38
CA TYR A 108 -22.53 -2.32 2.96
C TYR A 108 -23.47 -2.99 3.98
N VAL A 109 -23.17 -4.23 4.41
CA VAL A 109 -23.94 -4.93 5.46
C VAL A 109 -24.06 -4.09 6.73
N ILE A 110 -22.94 -3.53 7.23
CA ILE A 110 -22.93 -2.67 8.42
C ILE A 110 -23.79 -1.41 8.19
N THR A 111 -23.73 -0.77 7.02
CA THR A 111 -24.55 0.43 6.75
C THR A 111 -26.05 0.17 6.74
N GLN A 112 -26.48 -1.04 6.34
CA GLN A 112 -27.88 -1.45 6.36
C GLN A 112 -28.35 -1.87 7.76
N PHE A 113 -27.45 -2.39 8.60
CA PHE A 113 -27.78 -2.86 9.95
C PHE A 113 -27.84 -1.71 10.98
N GLU A 114 -26.90 -0.77 10.89
CA GLU A 114 -26.76 0.38 11.80
C GLU A 114 -27.55 1.63 11.35
N ASP A 115 -28.33 1.53 10.26
CA ASP A 115 -28.99 2.66 9.55
C ASP A 115 -28.04 3.86 9.30
N ALA A 116 -26.79 3.55 8.95
CA ALA A 116 -25.67 4.48 8.98
C ALA A 116 -25.01 4.64 7.59
N PRO A 117 -25.67 5.26 6.60
CA PRO A 117 -25.18 5.35 5.22
C PRO A 117 -23.82 6.06 5.09
N GLY A 118 -23.48 6.96 6.04
CA GLY A 118 -22.18 7.63 6.09
C GLY A 118 -20.98 6.68 6.24
N LEU A 119 -21.16 5.49 6.80
CA LEU A 119 -20.08 4.50 6.92
C LEU A 119 -19.60 4.02 5.53
N CYS A 120 -20.48 3.95 4.53
CA CYS A 120 -20.13 3.58 3.16
C CYS A 120 -19.16 4.60 2.52
N LEU A 121 -19.35 5.89 2.82
CA LEU A 121 -18.45 6.97 2.38
C LEU A 121 -17.08 6.91 3.09
N ILE A 122 -17.04 6.48 4.35
CA ILE A 122 -15.78 6.23 5.07
C ILE A 122 -15.04 5.04 4.45
N GLY A 123 -15.76 3.95 4.13
CA GLY A 123 -15.22 2.79 3.42
C GLY A 123 -14.64 3.15 2.04
N SER A 124 -15.34 3.97 1.25
CA SER A 124 -14.84 4.42 -0.06
C SER A 124 -13.65 5.36 0.06
N GLY A 125 -13.60 6.23 1.08
CA GLY A 125 -12.41 7.00 1.43
C GLY A 125 -11.19 6.12 1.71
N ILE A 126 -11.35 5.07 2.53
CA ILE A 126 -10.28 4.11 2.85
C ILE A 126 -9.77 3.40 1.59
N VAL A 127 -10.68 2.93 0.72
CA VAL A 127 -10.33 2.27 -0.55
C VAL A 127 -9.65 3.22 -1.54
N ALA A 128 -10.00 4.51 -1.56
CA ALA A 128 -9.40 5.49 -2.46
C ALA A 128 -7.92 5.81 -2.16
N LEU A 129 -7.47 5.68 -0.90
CA LEU A 129 -6.09 6.01 -0.50
C LEU A 129 -5.00 5.23 -1.29
N PRO A 130 -4.98 3.89 -1.33
CA PRO A 130 -3.98 3.15 -2.13
C PRO A 130 -4.14 3.37 -3.64
N LEU A 131 -5.33 3.72 -4.14
CA LEU A 131 -5.52 4.10 -5.54
C LEU A 131 -4.80 5.42 -5.87
N MET A 132 -4.98 6.46 -5.05
CA MET A 132 -4.27 7.74 -5.22
C MET A 132 -2.75 7.56 -5.19
N VAL A 133 -2.23 6.77 -4.24
CA VAL A 133 -0.79 6.46 -4.16
C VAL A 133 -0.32 5.66 -5.38
N THR A 134 -1.12 4.72 -5.89
CA THR A 134 -0.82 3.96 -7.12
C THR A 134 -0.74 4.86 -8.36
N ILE A 135 -1.66 5.81 -8.49
CA ILE A 135 -1.66 6.80 -9.60
C ILE A 135 -0.41 7.68 -9.51
N PHE A 136 -0.10 8.21 -8.32
CA PHE A 136 1.13 9.00 -8.11
C PHE A 136 2.40 8.20 -8.43
N LEU A 137 2.47 6.93 -8.00
CA LEU A 137 3.60 6.04 -8.31
C LEU A 137 3.68 5.69 -9.81
N ALA A 138 2.56 5.64 -10.53
CA ALA A 138 2.56 5.47 -11.99
C ALA A 138 3.19 6.67 -12.70
N ILE A 139 2.79 7.89 -12.31
CA ILE A 139 3.36 9.15 -12.81
C ILE A 139 4.85 9.22 -12.49
N LEU A 140 5.24 8.95 -11.23
CA LEU A 140 6.64 8.95 -10.80
C LEU A 140 7.47 7.90 -11.56
N GLN A 141 6.95 6.69 -11.78
CA GLN A 141 7.62 5.65 -12.58
C GLN A 141 7.86 6.14 -14.02
N ALA A 142 6.89 6.83 -14.64
CA ALA A 142 7.02 7.35 -16.00
C ALA A 142 8.06 8.48 -16.10
N LEU A 143 7.99 9.46 -15.18
CA LEU A 143 8.95 10.57 -15.10
C LEU A 143 10.39 10.07 -14.86
N TRP A 144 10.57 9.12 -13.93
CA TRP A 144 11.89 8.55 -13.65
C TRP A 144 12.46 7.75 -14.82
N THR A 145 11.60 7.12 -15.63
CA THR A 145 12.03 6.44 -16.86
C THR A 145 12.49 7.45 -17.92
N LYS A 146 11.74 8.54 -18.13
CA LYS A 146 12.15 9.61 -19.07
C LYS A 146 13.47 10.27 -18.66
N ALA A 147 13.63 10.61 -17.37
CA ALA A 147 14.85 11.20 -16.84
C ALA A 147 16.06 10.26 -16.94
N LEU A 148 15.86 8.94 -16.76
CA LEU A 148 16.90 7.95 -16.96
C LEU A 148 17.32 7.84 -18.42
N ASN A 149 16.37 7.78 -19.36
CA ASN A 149 16.67 7.71 -20.79
C ASN A 149 17.50 8.93 -21.23
N TYR A 150 17.07 10.14 -20.86
CA TYR A 150 17.80 11.37 -21.19
C TYR A 150 19.24 11.39 -20.64
N LYS A 151 19.46 10.87 -19.41
CA LYS A 151 20.82 10.73 -18.89
C LYS A 151 21.64 9.73 -19.71
N VAL A 152 21.09 8.56 -20.03
CA VAL A 152 21.80 7.52 -20.81
C VAL A 152 22.12 8.01 -22.23
N GLU A 153 21.22 8.77 -22.85
CA GLU A 153 21.44 9.39 -24.16
C GLU A 153 22.58 10.42 -24.11
N ASN A 154 22.55 11.34 -23.13
CA ASN A 154 23.62 12.31 -22.91
C ASN A 154 24.98 11.64 -22.56
N ASP A 155 24.96 10.55 -21.79
CA ASP A 155 26.14 9.75 -21.44
C ASP A 155 26.75 9.01 -22.66
N LEU A 156 26.06 8.96 -23.81
CA LEU A 156 26.52 8.30 -25.05
C LEU A 156 26.97 9.29 -26.15
N THR A 157 26.77 10.59 -25.95
CA THR A 157 27.08 11.65 -26.94
C THR A 157 28.28 12.53 -26.58
N ILE A 158 29.04 12.15 -25.54
CA ILE A 158 30.21 12.88 -25.00
C ILE A 158 31.46 12.00 -25.12
#